data_AF-A0A533X2C7-F1
#
_entry.id   AF-A0A533X2C7-F1
#
_cell.length_a   1.000
_cell.length_b   1.000
_cell.length_c   1.000
_cell.angle_alpha   90.00
_cell.angle_beta   90.00
_cell.angle_gamma   90.00
#
_symmetry.space_group_name_H-M   'P 1'
#
loop_
_entity.id
_entity.type
_entity.pdbx_description
1 polymer ?
#
loop_
_entity_poly.entity_id
_entity_poly.type
_entity_poly.pdbx_seq_one_letter_code
_entity_poly.pdbx_strand_id
1 'polypeptide(L)'
;MSNFEKTWKKGEDGESFAKRTREAVRGPQPIKPQIEKASAQLQSEVNRLDAALAKLNQRESMIFRKTVHSVQVHDQESSKAYSNELSEVKKMKKIVTQSRVALEQISIRLQTVTELGDFAATIAPAIGVVRTVRRTLGEAVPDAQDTLGEIGSQLNSIMVDVGEITGTNFSLGEPNEDAQKILAEASAIAEKRVNETFPDVPASNADEPIFTSGEQG
;
A
#
# COMPACT_ATOMS: atom_id res chain seq x y z
N MET A 1 18.18 41.33 -65.47
CA MET A 1 19.16 41.59 -64.40
C MET A 1 18.38 42.08 -63.18
N SER A 2 18.84 41.76 -61.97
CA SER A 2 18.14 41.82 -60.67
C SER A 2 17.19 40.62 -60.44
N ASN A 3 17.34 39.76 -59.44
CA ASN A 3 18.04 39.87 -58.16
C ASN A 3 18.74 38.56 -57.78
N PHE A 4 20.06 38.63 -57.70
CA PHE A 4 20.92 37.74 -56.94
C PHE A 4 21.17 38.45 -55.61
N GLU A 5 20.24 38.39 -54.65
CA GLU A 5 20.51 38.81 -53.28
C GLU A 5 19.40 38.36 -52.33
N LYS A 6 19.82 37.83 -51.18
CA LYS A 6 19.03 37.36 -50.02
C LYS A 6 18.58 35.91 -50.07
N THR A 7 19.57 35.06 -50.32
CA THR A 7 19.92 33.98 -49.39
C THR A 7 19.84 34.49 -47.95
N TRP A 8 18.82 34.10 -47.18
CA TRP A 8 18.78 33.98 -45.72
C TRP A 8 17.33 33.62 -45.32
N LYS A 9 16.94 32.35 -45.53
CA LYS A 9 16.04 31.68 -44.61
C LYS A 9 16.74 30.45 -44.07
N LYS A 10 17.36 30.71 -42.92
CA LYS A 10 17.86 29.80 -41.90
C LYS A 10 16.88 28.63 -41.72
N GLY A 11 17.41 27.42 -41.78
CA GLY A 11 16.63 26.18 -41.77
C GLY A 11 15.72 26.04 -40.54
N GLU A 12 14.48 25.68 -40.82
CA GLU A 12 13.46 25.25 -39.84
C GLU A 12 13.08 23.77 -40.05
N ASP A 13 13.96 22.95 -40.62
CA ASP A 13 13.70 21.52 -40.85
C ASP A 13 14.59 20.59 -40.01
N GLY A 14 15.21 21.11 -38.94
CA GLY A 14 16.09 20.35 -38.05
C GLY A 14 15.38 19.67 -36.87
N GLU A 15 14.20 20.14 -36.48
CA GLU A 15 13.55 19.70 -35.23
C GLU A 15 12.62 18.49 -35.40
N SER A 16 12.15 18.20 -36.62
CA SER A 16 11.17 17.13 -36.87
C SER A 16 11.81 15.74 -37.04
N PHE A 17 12.98 15.65 -37.69
CA PHE A 17 13.68 14.38 -37.90
C PHE A 17 14.48 13.92 -36.67
N ALA A 18 15.07 14.85 -35.91
CA ALA A 18 15.82 14.53 -34.69
C ALA A 18 14.92 14.07 -33.53
N LYS A 19 13.67 14.56 -33.45
CA LYS A 19 12.68 14.08 -32.46
C LYS A 19 12.17 12.68 -32.81
N ARG A 20 11.80 12.45 -34.07
CA ARG A 20 11.32 11.13 -34.56
C ARG A 20 12.38 10.03 -34.42
N THR A 21 13.65 10.36 -34.58
CA THR A 21 14.75 9.39 -34.39
C THR A 21 15.11 9.19 -32.92
N ARG A 22 14.96 10.20 -32.05
CA ARG A 22 15.12 10.02 -30.60
C ARG A 22 13.98 9.19 -29.97
N GLU A 23 12.77 9.28 -30.52
CA GLU A 23 11.65 8.39 -30.16
C GLU A 23 11.87 6.96 -30.68
N ALA A 24 12.40 6.78 -31.89
CA ALA A 24 12.70 5.45 -32.45
C ALA A 24 13.90 4.73 -31.80
N VAL A 25 14.80 5.45 -31.11
CA VAL A 25 15.94 4.87 -30.37
C VAL A 25 15.56 4.49 -28.93
N ARG A 26 14.42 4.97 -28.42
CA ARG A 26 13.76 4.34 -27.27
C ARG A 26 12.94 3.16 -27.78
N GLY A 27 13.63 2.12 -28.25
CA GLY A 27 12.98 0.81 -28.35
C GLY A 27 12.34 0.48 -26.99
N PRO A 28 11.21 -0.26 -26.96
CA PRO A 28 10.56 -0.63 -25.71
C PRO A 28 11.62 -1.19 -24.76
N GLN A 29 11.81 -0.51 -23.62
CA GLN A 29 12.76 -0.98 -22.62
C GLN A 29 12.34 -2.40 -22.23
N PRO A 30 13.28 -3.34 -22.05
CA PRO A 30 12.92 -4.70 -21.68
C PRO A 30 12.02 -4.65 -20.43
N ILE A 31 10.83 -5.25 -20.52
CA ILE A 31 9.80 -5.18 -19.48
C ILE A 31 10.31 -5.73 -18.14
N LYS A 32 11.16 -6.76 -18.18
CA LYS A 32 11.74 -7.42 -16.99
C LYS A 32 12.45 -6.43 -16.04
N PRO A 33 13.45 -5.64 -16.48
CA PRO A 33 14.05 -4.58 -15.65
C PRO A 33 13.06 -3.61 -15.01
N GLN A 34 11.97 -3.27 -15.71
CA GLN A 34 10.96 -2.36 -15.15
C GLN A 34 10.18 -3.03 -14.00
N ILE A 35 9.86 -4.31 -14.14
CA ILE A 35 9.19 -5.11 -13.11
C ILE A 35 10.11 -5.35 -11.91
N GLU A 36 11.38 -5.65 -12.15
CA GLU A 36 12.39 -5.79 -11.09
C GLU A 36 12.50 -4.49 -10.29
N LYS A 37 12.55 -3.34 -10.99
CA LYS A 37 12.55 -2.03 -10.35
C LYS A 37 11.29 -1.79 -9.51
N ALA A 38 10.11 -2.06 -10.06
CA ALA A 38 8.85 -1.89 -9.33
C ALA A 38 8.78 -2.82 -8.10
N SER A 39 9.27 -4.06 -8.23
CA SER A 39 9.35 -5.03 -7.14
C SER A 39 10.28 -4.57 -6.02
N ALA A 40 11.44 -4.01 -6.36
CA ALA A 40 12.38 -3.44 -5.40
C ALA A 40 11.80 -2.22 -4.68
N GLN A 41 11.08 -1.35 -5.39
CA GLN A 41 10.38 -0.21 -4.77
C GLN A 41 9.28 -0.66 -3.80
N LEU A 42 8.49 -1.68 -4.18
CA LEU A 42 7.50 -2.28 -3.28
C LEU A 42 8.15 -2.86 -2.02
N GLN A 43 9.28 -3.54 -2.15
CA GLN A 43 10.01 -4.07 -1.00
C GLN A 43 10.54 -2.96 -0.08
N SER A 44 10.99 -1.85 -0.64
CA SER A 44 11.37 -0.66 0.13
C SER A 44 10.18 -0.11 0.93
N GLU A 45 8.99 -0.04 0.33
CA GLU A 45 7.79 0.38 1.04
C GLU A 45 7.35 -0.62 2.11
N VAL A 46 7.48 -1.93 1.88
CA VAL A 46 7.26 -2.96 2.91
C VAL A 46 8.16 -2.71 4.13
N ASN A 47 9.45 -2.47 3.92
CA ASN A 47 10.40 -2.18 5.00
C ASN A 47 10.03 -0.90 5.76
N ARG A 48 9.52 0.11 5.05
CA ARG A 48 9.04 1.35 5.67
C ARG A 48 7.79 1.12 6.51
N LEU A 49 6.84 0.31 6.05
CA LEU A 49 5.67 -0.06 6.83
C LEU A 49 6.05 -0.88 8.07
N ASP A 50 7.08 -1.73 7.98
CA ASP A 50 7.64 -2.42 9.16
C ASP A 50 8.18 -1.42 10.21
N ALA A 51 8.91 -0.39 9.76
CA ALA A 51 9.36 0.68 10.66
C ALA A 51 8.19 1.46 11.27
N ALA A 52 7.12 1.72 10.51
CA ALA A 52 5.91 2.36 11.02
C ALA A 52 5.19 1.47 12.06
N LEU A 53 5.08 0.16 11.82
CA LEU A 53 4.52 -0.79 12.77
C LEU A 53 5.30 -0.82 14.09
N ALA A 54 6.64 -0.78 14.03
CA ALA A 54 7.47 -0.72 15.23
C ALA A 54 7.16 0.53 16.08
N LYS A 55 7.01 1.70 15.45
CA LYS A 55 6.63 2.95 16.14
C LYS A 55 5.22 2.87 16.73
N LEU A 56 4.27 2.32 16.00
CA LEU A 56 2.89 2.15 16.48
C LEU A 56 2.83 1.17 17.67
N ASN A 57 3.61 0.09 17.66
CA ASN A 57 3.73 -0.84 18.81
C ASN A 57 4.26 -0.14 20.07
N GLN A 58 5.28 0.71 19.91
CA GLN A 58 5.83 1.49 21.04
C GLN A 58 4.79 2.48 21.58
N ARG A 59 4.08 3.18 20.69
CA ARG A 59 3.02 4.13 21.06
C ARG A 59 1.87 3.42 21.78
N GLU A 60 1.40 2.29 21.26
CA GLU A 60 0.36 1.46 21.88
C GLU A 60 0.76 1.06 23.30
N SER A 61 1.97 0.52 23.48
CA SER A 61 2.48 0.09 24.79
C SER A 61 2.53 1.25 25.79
N MET A 62 2.90 2.45 25.33
CA MET A 62 2.93 3.66 26.16
C MET A 62 1.52 4.07 26.60
N ILE A 63 0.57 4.15 25.66
CA ILE A 63 -0.81 4.56 25.95
C ILE A 63 -1.50 3.51 26.83
N PHE A 64 -1.24 2.22 26.60
CA PHE A 64 -1.76 1.15 27.44
C PHE A 64 -1.32 1.31 28.90
N ARG A 65 -0.03 1.55 29.15
CA ARG A 65 0.46 1.81 30.52
C ARG A 65 -0.21 3.04 31.16
N LYS A 66 -0.39 4.12 30.39
CA LYS A 66 -1.11 5.33 30.85
C LYS A 66 -2.56 5.02 31.19
N THR A 67 -3.25 4.25 30.34
CA THR A 67 -4.63 3.82 30.56
C THR A 67 -4.76 3.03 31.86
N VAL A 68 -3.90 2.02 32.06
CA VAL A 68 -3.88 1.21 33.30
C VAL A 68 -3.64 2.09 34.52
N HIS A 69 -2.68 3.01 34.45
CA HIS A 69 -2.39 3.92 35.55
C HIS A 69 -3.59 4.82 35.89
N SER A 70 -4.23 5.43 34.90
CA SER A 70 -5.43 6.27 35.11
C SER A 70 -6.59 5.47 35.72
N VAL A 71 -6.78 4.22 35.34
CA VAL A 71 -7.76 3.32 35.97
C VAL A 71 -7.42 3.07 37.44
N GLN A 72 -6.14 2.79 37.75
CA GLN A 72 -5.70 2.51 39.12
C GLN A 72 -5.89 3.69 40.08
N VAL A 73 -5.69 4.92 39.61
CA VAL A 73 -5.89 6.14 40.41
C VAL A 73 -7.33 6.67 40.35
N HIS A 74 -8.26 5.91 39.75
CA HIS A 74 -9.66 6.27 39.55
C HIS A 74 -9.89 7.58 38.78
N ASP A 75 -8.94 7.98 37.93
CA ASP A 75 -9.08 9.13 37.03
C ASP A 75 -9.86 8.70 35.77
N GLN A 76 -11.19 8.85 35.84
CA GLN A 76 -12.08 8.44 34.75
C GLN A 76 -11.92 9.26 33.47
N GLU A 77 -11.59 10.55 33.58
CA GLU A 77 -11.43 11.42 32.41
C GLU A 77 -10.21 11.00 31.60
N SER A 78 -9.05 10.87 32.26
CA SER A 78 -7.81 10.43 31.61
C SER A 78 -7.92 8.98 31.11
N SER A 79 -8.54 8.08 31.88
CA SER A 79 -8.76 6.70 31.48
C SER A 79 -9.58 6.60 30.18
N LYS A 80 -10.66 7.38 30.08
CA LYS A 80 -11.48 7.43 28.87
C LYS A 80 -10.71 8.01 27.69
N ALA A 81 -9.96 9.10 27.90
CA ALA A 81 -9.15 9.71 26.86
C ALA A 81 -8.08 8.76 26.31
N TYR A 82 -7.30 8.11 27.19
CA TYR A 82 -6.26 7.16 26.77
C TYR A 82 -6.84 5.89 26.14
N SER A 83 -8.01 5.42 26.58
CA SER A 83 -8.70 4.28 25.95
C SER A 83 -9.09 4.57 24.50
N ASN A 84 -9.60 5.78 24.23
CA ASN A 84 -9.94 6.20 22.87
C ASN A 84 -8.67 6.33 21.99
N GLU A 85 -7.59 6.89 22.52
CA GLU A 85 -6.32 6.97 21.78
C GLU A 85 -5.77 5.56 21.48
N LEU A 86 -5.89 4.63 22.44
CA LEU A 86 -5.48 3.25 22.27
C LEU A 86 -6.25 2.55 21.15
N SER A 87 -7.57 2.74 21.06
CA SER A 87 -8.37 2.16 19.97
C SER A 87 -7.98 2.72 18.60
N GLU A 88 -7.68 4.02 18.50
CA GLU A 88 -7.23 4.61 17.25
C GLU A 88 -5.85 4.08 16.83
N VAL A 89 -4.90 3.96 17.77
CA VAL A 89 -3.59 3.36 17.47
C VAL A 89 -3.74 1.90 17.01
N LYS A 90 -4.63 1.11 17.63
CA LYS A 90 -4.92 -0.27 17.20
C LYS A 90 -5.51 -0.31 15.79
N LYS A 91 -6.42 0.61 15.45
CA LYS A 91 -6.98 0.73 14.10
C LYS A 91 -5.90 1.07 13.07
N MET A 92 -5.04 2.04 13.37
CA MET A 92 -3.90 2.39 12.52
C MET A 92 -2.97 1.18 12.31
N LYS A 93 -2.63 0.45 13.37
CA LYS A 93 -1.82 -0.78 13.28
C LYS A 93 -2.46 -1.83 12.36
N LYS A 94 -3.77 -2.07 12.47
CA LYS A 94 -4.48 -3.01 11.61
C LYS A 94 -4.32 -2.61 10.14
N ILE A 95 -4.56 -1.34 9.81
CA ILE A 95 -4.44 -0.81 8.44
C ILE A 95 -3.02 -0.98 7.91
N VAL A 96 -1.99 -0.62 8.69
CA VAL A 96 -0.58 -0.73 8.28
C VAL A 96 -0.19 -2.19 8.09
N THR A 97 -0.63 -3.09 8.97
CA THR A 97 -0.33 -4.54 8.87
C THR A 97 -0.93 -5.15 7.61
N GLN A 98 -2.22 -4.87 7.34
CA GLN A 98 -2.90 -5.34 6.12
C GLN A 98 -2.21 -4.82 4.86
N SER A 99 -1.87 -3.54 4.85
CA SER A 99 -1.18 -2.89 3.73
C SER A 99 0.20 -3.51 3.49
N ARG A 100 0.96 -3.75 4.56
CA ARG A 100 2.30 -4.36 4.51
C ARG A 100 2.26 -5.77 3.90
N VAL A 101 1.31 -6.61 4.34
CA VAL A 101 1.16 -7.96 3.80
C VAL A 101 0.71 -7.93 2.34
N ALA A 102 -0.23 -7.05 1.97
CA ALA A 102 -0.70 -6.93 0.59
C ALA A 102 0.42 -6.51 -0.38
N LEU A 103 1.25 -5.53 0.01
CA LEU A 103 2.38 -5.09 -0.82
C LEU A 103 3.46 -6.17 -0.93
N GLU A 104 3.73 -6.91 0.14
CA GLU A 104 4.67 -8.04 0.10
C GLU A 104 4.20 -9.15 -0.85
N GLN A 105 2.92 -9.53 -0.78
CA GLN A 105 2.35 -10.52 -1.70
C GLN A 105 2.49 -10.10 -3.16
N ILE A 106 2.27 -8.81 -3.47
CA ILE A 106 2.45 -8.29 -4.83
C ILE A 106 3.93 -8.28 -5.24
N SER A 107 4.84 -7.88 -4.35
CA SER A 107 6.27 -7.89 -4.66
C SER A 107 6.74 -9.29 -5.05
N ILE A 108 6.32 -10.33 -4.31
CA ILE A 108 6.65 -11.73 -4.62
C ILE A 108 6.06 -12.13 -5.98
N ARG A 109 4.78 -11.81 -6.25
CA ARG A 109 4.15 -12.16 -7.54
C ARG A 109 4.83 -11.50 -8.73
N LEU A 110 5.24 -10.24 -8.59
CA LEU A 110 5.97 -9.53 -9.63
C LEU A 110 7.37 -10.13 -9.87
N GLN A 111 8.02 -10.71 -8.86
CA GLN A 111 9.30 -11.39 -9.02
C GLN A 111 9.19 -12.72 -9.77
N THR A 112 8.03 -13.39 -9.72
CA THR A 112 7.83 -14.71 -10.34
C THR A 112 7.47 -14.67 -11.81
N VAL A 113 7.22 -13.47 -12.36
CA VAL A 113 6.64 -13.33 -13.69
C VAL A 113 7.73 -13.44 -14.77
N THR A 114 7.54 -14.32 -15.76
CA THR A 114 8.60 -14.67 -16.72
C THR A 114 8.27 -14.38 -18.19
N GLU A 115 6.99 -14.21 -18.54
CA GLU A 115 6.48 -14.20 -19.92
C GLU A 115 5.48 -13.07 -20.22
N LEU A 116 5.32 -12.71 -21.50
CA LEU A 116 4.48 -11.58 -21.95
C LEU A 116 2.99 -11.72 -21.61
N GLY A 117 2.42 -12.93 -21.70
CA GLY A 117 1.03 -13.19 -21.32
C GLY A 117 0.81 -13.22 -19.81
N ASP A 118 1.85 -13.60 -19.05
CA ASP A 118 1.85 -13.67 -17.59
C ASP A 118 1.99 -12.27 -16.95
N PHE A 119 2.70 -11.34 -17.61
CA PHE A 119 2.80 -9.96 -17.16
C PHE A 119 1.44 -9.29 -17.00
N ALA A 120 0.52 -9.45 -17.95
CA ALA A 120 -0.80 -8.82 -17.85
C ALA A 120 -1.63 -9.38 -16.68
N ALA A 121 -1.62 -10.70 -16.51
CA ALA A 121 -2.31 -11.39 -15.40
C ALA A 121 -1.72 -11.03 -14.03
N THR A 122 -0.43 -10.70 -13.96
CA THR A 122 0.27 -10.37 -12.71
C THR A 122 0.25 -8.88 -12.38
N ILE A 123 0.37 -7.99 -13.38
CA ILE A 123 0.48 -6.54 -13.18
C ILE A 123 -0.89 -5.89 -12.92
N ALA A 124 -1.97 -6.37 -13.56
CA ALA A 124 -3.29 -5.78 -13.34
C ALA A 124 -3.74 -5.84 -11.87
N PRO A 125 -3.64 -6.99 -11.18
CA PRO A 125 -3.95 -7.07 -9.75
C PRO A 125 -3.00 -6.20 -8.90
N ALA A 126 -1.72 -6.10 -9.28
CA ALA A 126 -0.74 -5.27 -8.59
C ALA A 126 -1.12 -3.78 -8.59
N ILE A 127 -1.56 -3.25 -9.73
CA ILE A 127 -2.04 -1.86 -9.83
C ILE A 127 -3.24 -1.62 -8.89
N GLY A 128 -4.20 -2.56 -8.88
CA GLY A 128 -5.39 -2.48 -8.03
C GLY A 128 -5.07 -2.48 -6.53
N VAL A 129 -4.16 -3.36 -6.10
CA VAL A 129 -3.69 -3.44 -4.72
C VAL A 129 -2.95 -2.17 -4.32
N VAL A 130 -1.98 -1.72 -5.13
CA VAL A 130 -1.20 -0.50 -4.84
C VAL A 130 -2.12 0.73 -4.73
N ARG A 131 -3.11 0.88 -5.62
CA ARG A 131 -4.10 1.97 -5.55
C ARG A 131 -4.92 1.90 -4.26
N THR A 132 -5.36 0.70 -3.87
CA THR A 132 -6.15 0.50 -2.65
C THR A 132 -5.32 0.82 -1.41
N VAL A 133 -4.11 0.27 -1.33
CA VAL A 133 -3.18 0.47 -0.21
C VAL A 133 -2.80 1.95 -0.06
N ARG A 134 -2.53 2.65 -1.17
CA ARG A 134 -2.29 4.10 -1.17
C ARG A 134 -3.45 4.88 -0.54
N ARG A 135 -4.69 4.50 -0.86
CA ARG A 135 -5.89 5.16 -0.29
C ARG A 135 -6.04 4.85 1.20
N THR A 136 -5.84 3.60 1.61
CA THR A 136 -6.03 3.17 3.00
C THR A 136 -4.97 3.70 3.95
N LEU A 137 -3.73 3.89 3.48
CA LEU A 137 -2.63 4.36 4.32
C LEU A 137 -2.65 5.87 4.60
N GLY A 138 -3.54 6.65 4.00
CA GLY A 138 -3.46 8.12 4.04
C GLY A 138 -3.44 8.74 5.44
N GLU A 139 -4.16 8.16 6.39
CA GLU A 139 -4.18 8.66 7.78
C GLU A 139 -3.09 8.03 8.66
N ALA A 140 -2.59 6.86 8.30
CA ALA A 140 -1.66 6.10 9.11
C ALA A 140 -0.18 6.33 8.76
N VAL A 141 0.12 6.46 7.46
CA VAL A 141 1.47 6.65 6.90
C VAL A 141 1.38 7.56 5.66
N PRO A 142 1.20 8.88 5.82
CA PRO A 142 0.94 9.80 4.72
C PRO A 142 2.04 9.79 3.65
N ASP A 143 3.32 9.83 4.06
CA ASP A 143 4.40 9.91 3.08
C ASP A 143 4.67 8.60 2.32
N ALA A 144 3.95 7.50 2.59
CA ALA A 144 3.93 6.31 1.72
C ALA A 144 3.02 6.51 0.49
N GLN A 145 2.09 7.48 0.53
CA GLN A 145 1.12 7.66 -0.54
C GLN A 145 1.75 8.11 -1.85
N ASP A 146 2.76 8.99 -1.79
CA ASP A 146 3.44 9.51 -2.97
C ASP A 146 4.22 8.39 -3.67
N THR A 147 5.02 7.64 -2.91
CA THR A 147 5.82 6.53 -3.45
C THR A 147 4.94 5.41 -4.01
N LEU A 148 3.84 5.07 -3.35
CA LEU A 148 2.85 4.11 -3.89
C LEU A 148 2.16 4.65 -5.15
N GLY A 149 1.97 5.96 -5.25
CA GLY A 149 1.47 6.61 -6.46
C GLY A 149 2.45 6.45 -7.63
N GLU A 150 3.74 6.66 -7.39
CA GLU A 150 4.80 6.45 -8.39
C GLU A 150 4.88 4.99 -8.83
N ILE A 151 4.85 4.04 -7.88
CA ILE A 151 4.84 2.60 -8.19
C ILE A 151 3.63 2.25 -9.04
N GLY A 152 2.44 2.73 -8.67
CA GLY A 152 1.21 2.50 -9.44
C GLY A 152 1.29 3.05 -10.86
N SER A 153 1.89 4.23 -11.04
CA SER A 153 2.13 4.84 -12.36
C SER A 153 3.10 4.00 -13.20
N GLN A 154 4.20 3.54 -12.61
CA GLN A 154 5.17 2.68 -13.28
C GLN A 154 4.55 1.35 -13.72
N LEU A 155 3.79 0.68 -12.83
CA LEU A 155 3.08 -0.55 -13.16
C LEU A 155 2.07 -0.33 -14.31
N ASN A 156 1.39 0.82 -14.32
CA ASN A 156 0.47 1.19 -15.41
C ASN A 156 1.22 1.40 -16.74
N SER A 157 2.38 2.07 -16.72
CA SER A 157 3.22 2.21 -17.91
C SER A 157 3.68 0.87 -18.47
N ILE A 158 4.12 -0.05 -17.60
CA ILE A 158 4.50 -1.41 -18.03
C ILE A 158 3.31 -2.13 -18.68
N MET A 159 2.11 -1.99 -18.11
CA MET A 159 0.89 -2.60 -18.66
C MET A 159 0.54 -2.06 -20.06
N VAL A 160 0.74 -0.76 -20.29
CA VAL A 160 0.56 -0.14 -21.61
C VAL A 160 1.60 -0.68 -22.60
N ASP A 161 2.88 -0.73 -22.21
CA ASP A 161 3.97 -1.27 -23.04
C ASP A 161 3.69 -2.73 -23.44
N VAL A 162 3.21 -3.56 -22.49
CA VAL A 162 2.81 -4.96 -22.76
C VAL A 162 1.66 -5.00 -23.77
N GLY A 163 0.64 -4.15 -23.60
CA GLY A 163 -0.51 -4.09 -24.50
C GLY A 163 -0.16 -3.67 -25.93
N GLU A 164 0.75 -2.72 -26.09
CA GLU A 164 1.28 -2.32 -27.40
C GLU A 164 2.04 -3.47 -28.08
N ILE A 165 2.86 -4.22 -27.32
CA ILE A 165 3.65 -5.34 -27.84
C ILE A 165 2.75 -6.53 -28.24
N THR A 166 1.71 -6.83 -27.45
CA THR A 166 0.82 -7.97 -27.70
C THR A 166 -0.38 -7.62 -28.59
N GLY A 167 -0.52 -6.36 -29.00
CA GLY A 167 -1.70 -5.87 -29.74
C GLY A 167 -3.00 -5.97 -28.94
N THR A 168 -2.90 -6.03 -27.60
CA THR A 168 -4.04 -6.20 -26.70
C THR A 168 -4.27 -4.91 -25.91
N ASN A 169 -5.46 -4.32 -26.01
CA ASN A 169 -5.81 -3.17 -25.18
C ASN A 169 -6.30 -3.64 -23.80
N PHE A 170 -5.51 -3.42 -22.77
CA PHE A 170 -5.90 -3.69 -21.38
C PHE A 170 -6.64 -2.48 -20.82
N SER A 171 -7.96 -2.59 -20.64
CA SER A 171 -8.75 -1.59 -19.92
C SER A 171 -8.69 -1.88 -18.41
N LEU A 172 -8.05 -0.99 -17.65
CA LEU A 172 -8.03 -1.06 -16.18
C LEU A 172 -9.34 -0.51 -15.63
N GLY A 173 -10.34 -1.39 -15.48
CA GLY A 173 -11.62 -1.09 -14.81
C GLY A 173 -11.50 -1.01 -13.28
N GLU A 174 -12.65 -1.17 -12.61
CA GLU A 174 -12.77 -1.36 -11.14
C GLU A 174 -11.82 -2.46 -10.60
N PRO A 175 -11.56 -2.51 -9.27
CA PRO A 175 -10.57 -3.42 -8.69
C PRO A 175 -10.77 -4.85 -9.19
N ASN A 176 -9.77 -5.37 -9.94
CA ASN A 176 -9.74 -6.76 -10.39
C ASN A 176 -10.07 -7.70 -9.22
N GLU A 177 -10.91 -8.72 -9.43
CA GLU A 177 -11.26 -9.73 -8.41
C GLU A 177 -10.01 -10.29 -7.71
N ASP A 178 -8.92 -10.46 -8.47
CA ASP A 178 -7.62 -10.87 -7.95
C ASP A 178 -7.01 -9.91 -6.92
N ALA A 179 -7.16 -8.60 -7.12
CA ALA A 179 -6.72 -7.60 -6.16
C ALA A 179 -7.54 -7.69 -4.86
N GLN A 180 -8.86 -7.93 -4.98
CA GLN A 180 -9.72 -8.13 -3.81
C GLN A 180 -9.32 -9.38 -3.03
N LYS A 181 -9.00 -10.48 -3.74
CA LYS A 181 -8.53 -11.72 -3.13
C LYS A 181 -7.24 -11.53 -2.35
N ILE A 182 -6.27 -10.81 -2.91
CA ILE A 182 -4.99 -10.48 -2.24
C ILE A 182 -5.23 -9.67 -0.96
N LEU A 183 -6.11 -8.67 -1.03
CA LEU A 183 -6.46 -7.86 0.13
C LEU A 183 -7.20 -8.66 1.21
N ALA A 184 -8.02 -9.63 0.82
CA ALA A 184 -8.69 -10.55 1.74
C ALA A 184 -7.69 -11.50 2.41
N GLU A 185 -6.77 -12.10 1.64
CA GLU A 185 -5.68 -12.93 2.15
C GLU A 185 -4.78 -12.14 3.12
N ALA A 186 -4.41 -10.92 2.75
CA ALA A 186 -3.64 -10.02 3.60
C ALA A 186 -4.38 -9.66 4.90
N SER A 187 -5.70 -9.46 4.83
CA SER A 187 -6.53 -9.21 6.00
C SER A 187 -6.58 -10.39 6.94
N ALA A 188 -6.79 -11.61 6.43
CA ALA A 188 -6.80 -12.83 7.23
C ALA A 188 -5.44 -13.09 7.91
N ILE A 189 -4.33 -12.89 7.18
CA ILE A 189 -2.97 -13.04 7.74
C ILE A 189 -2.69 -11.97 8.80
N ALA A 190 -3.09 -10.72 8.55
CA ALA A 190 -2.93 -9.63 9.51
C ALA A 190 -3.74 -9.87 10.79
N GLU A 191 -4.98 -10.33 10.67
CA GLU A 191 -5.83 -10.65 11.82
C GLU A 191 -5.23 -11.76 12.67
N LYS A 192 -4.73 -12.84 12.03
CA LYS A 192 -4.03 -13.90 12.75
C LYS A 192 -2.81 -13.38 13.51
N ARG A 193 -1.96 -12.54 12.90
CA ARG A 193 -0.77 -11.98 13.55
C ARG A 193 -1.10 -11.03 14.69
N VAL A 194 -2.15 -10.22 14.53
CA VAL A 194 -2.64 -9.34 15.60
C VAL A 194 -3.16 -10.20 16.76
N ASN A 195 -3.93 -11.25 16.49
CA ASN A 195 -4.47 -12.12 17.55
C ASN A 195 -3.39 -12.96 18.26
N GLU A 196 -2.37 -13.43 17.54
CA GLU A 196 -1.28 -14.23 18.12
C GLU A 196 -0.33 -13.39 18.99
N THR A 197 -0.20 -12.10 18.70
CA THR A 197 0.63 -11.17 19.49
C THR A 197 -0.11 -10.63 20.72
N PHE A 198 -1.45 -10.76 20.75
CA PHE A 198 -2.31 -10.25 21.79
C PHE A 198 -3.31 -11.32 22.24
N PRO A 199 -3.02 -12.12 23.29
CA PRO A 199 -4.08 -12.87 23.95
C PRO A 199 -5.13 -11.85 24.42
N ASP A 200 -6.36 -11.99 23.92
CA ASP A 200 -7.50 -11.23 24.43
C ASP A 200 -7.52 -11.39 25.95
N VAL A 201 -7.35 -10.27 26.66
CA VAL A 201 -7.57 -10.27 28.10
C VAL A 201 -9.03 -10.65 28.28
N PRO A 202 -9.35 -11.76 28.96
CA PRO A 202 -10.75 -12.18 29.09
C PRO A 202 -11.51 -11.00 29.69
N ALA A 203 -12.54 -10.55 28.99
CA ALA A 203 -13.52 -9.64 29.55
C ALA A 203 -13.96 -10.28 30.86
N SER A 204 -13.58 -9.67 31.98
CA SER A 204 -14.02 -10.09 33.30
C SER A 204 -15.54 -10.09 33.25
N ASN A 205 -16.14 -11.27 33.23
CA ASN A 205 -17.58 -11.43 33.32
C ASN A 205 -18.02 -10.69 34.60
N ALA A 206 -18.74 -9.58 34.40
CA ALA A 206 -19.60 -9.05 35.41
C ALA A 206 -20.79 -10.02 35.53
N ASP A 207 -20.94 -10.60 36.72
CA ASP A 207 -22.19 -10.91 37.42
C ASP A 207 -22.03 -12.18 38.26
N GLU A 208 -21.54 -12.02 39.49
CA GLU A 208 -22.00 -12.87 40.59
C GLU A 208 -23.08 -12.12 41.35
N PRO A 209 -24.34 -12.58 41.34
CA PRO A 209 -25.35 -12.04 42.24
C PRO A 209 -24.99 -12.46 43.66
N ILE A 210 -24.76 -11.47 44.52
CA ILE A 210 -24.56 -11.65 45.96
C ILE A 210 -25.80 -12.34 46.52
N PHE A 211 -25.63 -13.59 46.95
CA PHE A 211 -26.64 -14.40 47.61
C PHE A 211 -27.24 -13.64 48.81
N THR A 212 -28.55 -13.40 48.75
CA THR A 212 -29.37 -13.00 49.87
C THR A 212 -29.34 -14.12 50.92
N SER A 213 -28.61 -13.93 52.02
CA SER A 213 -28.75 -14.81 53.18
C SER A 213 -30.03 -14.43 53.91
N GLY A 214 -30.94 -15.40 53.99
CA GLY A 214 -32.18 -15.28 54.75
C GLY A 214 -31.91 -15.06 56.23
N GLU A 215 -32.58 -14.06 56.78
CA GLU A 215 -32.76 -13.88 58.21
C GLU A 215 -33.86 -14.85 58.66
N GLN A 216 -33.47 -15.89 59.41
CA GLN A 216 -34.36 -16.58 60.33
C GLN A 216 -34.09 -16.02 61.73
N GLY A 217 -35.12 -15.51 62.38
CA GLY A 217 -35.13 -15.00 63.76
C GLY A 217 -36.49 -14.43 64.11
#